data_AF-A0A376EYU4-F1
#
_entry.id   AF-A0A376EYU4-F1
#
_cell.length_a   1.000
_cell.length_b   1.000
_cell.length_c   1.000
_cell.angle_alpha   90.00
_cell.angle_beta   90.00
_cell.angle_gamma   90.00
#
_symmetry.space_group_name_H-M   'P 1'
#
loop_
_entity.id
_entity.type
_entity.pdbx_description
1 polymer ?
#
loop_
_entity_poly.entity_id
_entity_poly.type
_entity_poly.pdbx_seq_one_letter_code
_entity_poly.pdbx_strand_id
1 'polypeptide(L)' 'MNYIYSAINNSFYPSSMKDDYQRADTWPDDAVEVDDNIYLEFTAEPPEGKMRIAG' A
#
# COMPACT_ATOMS: atom_id res chain seq x y z
N MET A 1 -10.88 6.42 5.44
CA MET A 1 -9.66 6.64 4.66
C MET A 1 -8.50 6.03 5.44
N ASN A 2 -8.14 4.78 5.18
CA ASN A 2 -7.17 4.01 5.96
C ASN A 2 -6.50 2.96 5.05
N TYR A 3 -5.58 3.40 4.20
CA TYR A 3 -4.72 2.48 3.46
C TYR A 3 -3.36 2.41 4.12
N ILE A 4 -2.70 1.28 3.96
CA ILE A 4 -1.35 1.03 4.45
C ILE A 4 -0.50 0.70 3.24
N TYR A 5 0.64 1.37 3.12
CA TYR A 5 1.59 1.12 2.06
C TYR A 5 2.78 0.34 2.61
N SER A 6 3.24 -0.66 1.85
CA SER A 6 4.52 -1.34 2.04
C SER A 6 5.41 -1.01 0.86
N ALA A 7 6.57 -0.43 1.15
CA ALA A 7 7.60 -0.12 0.16
C ALA A 7 8.29 -1.39 -0.36
N ILE A 8 8.51 -2.38 0.51
CA ILE A 8 9.08 -3.69 0.16
C ILE A 8 8.19 -4.41 -0.85
N ASN A 9 6.87 -4.39 -0.64
CA ASN A 9 5.92 -5.05 -1.54
C ASN A 9 5.40 -4.12 -2.65
N ASN A 10 5.74 -2.82 -2.63
CA ASN A 10 5.17 -1.77 -3.48
C ASN A 10 3.64 -1.84 -3.57
N SER A 11 3.00 -2.15 -2.45
CA SER A 11 1.60 -2.56 -2.42
C SER A 11 0.84 -1.77 -1.37
N PHE A 12 -0.41 -1.45 -1.70
CA PHE A 12 -1.35 -0.83 -0.78
C PHE A 12 -2.29 -1.89 -0.22
N TYR A 13 -2.54 -1.83 1.07
CA TYR A 13 -3.37 -2.74 1.85
C TYR A 13 -4.50 -1.94 2.51
N PRO A 14 -5.76 -2.35 2.36
CA PRO A 14 -6.86 -1.71 3.08
C PRO A 14 -6.80 -2.08 4.56
N SER A 15 -6.94 -1.09 5.46
CA SER A 15 -6.88 -1.34 6.91
C SER A 15 -8.00 -2.26 7.39
N SER A 16 -9.12 -2.33 6.67
CA SER A 16 -10.24 -3.22 6.99
C SER A 16 -9.86 -4.70 6.93
N MET A 17 -8.81 -5.05 6.16
CA MET A 17 -8.31 -6.42 6.02
C MET A 17 -7.03 -6.67 6.83
N LYS A 18 -6.58 -5.69 7.64
CA LYS A 18 -5.35 -5.80 8.44
C LYS A 18 -5.35 -7.05 9.32
N ASP A 19 -6.44 -7.30 10.03
CA ASP A 19 -6.58 -8.46 10.91
C ASP A 19 -6.43 -9.78 10.14
N ASP A 20 -6.94 -9.86 8.91
CA ASP A 20 -6.85 -11.08 8.10
C ASP A 20 -5.43 -11.31 7.59
N TYR A 21 -4.73 -10.25 7.16
CA TYR A 21 -3.33 -10.34 6.76
C TYR A 21 -2.40 -10.71 7.93
N GLN A 22 -2.69 -10.19 9.13
CA GLN A 22 -1.97 -10.55 10.35
C GLN A 22 -2.22 -12.01 10.74
N ARG A 23 -3.46 -12.50 10.64
CA ARG A 23 -3.78 -13.92 10.86
C ARG A 23 -3.11 -14.86 9.86
N ALA A 24 -2.94 -14.38 8.63
CA ALA A 24 -2.27 -15.12 7.56
C ALA A 24 -0.73 -15.01 7.60
N ASP A 25 -0.16 -14.26 8.55
CA ASP A 25 1.28 -13.99 8.65
C ASP A 25 1.88 -13.37 7.36
N THR A 26 1.05 -12.57 6.66
CA THR A 26 1.40 -11.89 5.40
C THR A 26 1.43 -10.37 5.55
N TRP A 27 1.29 -9.88 6.79
CA TRP A 27 1.35 -8.46 7.08
C TRP A 27 2.78 -7.94 6.89
N PRO A 28 2.99 -6.85 6.11
CA PRO A 28 4.33 -6.33 5.89
C PRO A 28 4.89 -5.65 7.15
N ASP A 29 6.19 -5.87 7.40
CA ASP A 29 6.92 -5.25 8.52
C ASP A 29 7.12 -3.75 8.34
N ASP A 30 7.17 -3.29 7.09
CA ASP A 30 7.34 -1.89 6.68
C ASP A 30 6.00 -1.18 6.40
N ALA A 31 4.90 -1.72 6.95
CA ALA A 31 3.57 -1.15 6.86
C ALA A 31 3.51 0.30 7.39
N VAL A 32 3.28 1.27 6.48
CA VAL A 32 3.08 2.67 6.82
C VAL A 32 1.65 3.10 6.50
N GLU A 33 0.95 3.70 7.46
CA GLU A 33 -0.37 4.28 7.23
C GLU A 33 -0.27 5.48 6.28
N VAL A 34 -1.14 5.51 5.28
CA VAL A 34 -1.20 6.55 4.25
C VAL A 34 -2.64 7.02 4.06
N ASP A 35 -2.78 8.31 3.75
CA ASP A 35 -4.07 8.88 3.40
C ASP A 35 -4.58 8.35 2.06
N ASP A 36 -5.90 8.33 1.87
CA ASP A 36 -6.49 7.87 0.60
C ASP A 36 -6.07 8.75 -0.58
N ASN A 37 -5.70 10.02 -0.35
CA ASN A 37 -5.17 10.87 -1.43
C ASN A 37 -3.86 10.30 -1.98
N ILE A 38 -2.99 9.77 -1.12
CA ILE A 38 -1.75 9.09 -1.51
C ILE A 38 -2.11 7.80 -2.25
N TYR A 39 -2.99 6.98 -1.69
CA TYR A 39 -3.47 5.79 -2.40
C TYR A 39 -3.98 6.12 -3.81
N LEU A 40 -4.85 7.12 -3.95
CA LEU A 40 -5.42 7.53 -5.22
C LEU A 40 -4.35 8.05 -6.19
N GLU A 41 -3.43 8.91 -5.73
CA GLU A 41 -2.34 9.44 -6.57
C GLU A 41 -1.46 8.32 -7.15
N PHE A 42 -1.14 7.32 -6.33
CA PHE A 42 -0.20 6.26 -6.70
C PHE A 42 -0.89 5.03 -7.33
N THR A 43 -2.20 4.88 -7.22
CA THR A 43 -2.97 3.82 -7.90
C THR A 43 -3.71 4.29 -9.15
N ALA A 44 -3.81 5.59 -9.37
CA ALA A 44 -4.28 6.18 -10.62
C ALA A 44 -3.30 5.94 -11.77
N GLU A 45 -3.65 6.45 -12.95
CA GLU A 45 -2.81 6.38 -14.13
C GLU A 45 -1.44 7.03 -13.85
N PRO A 46 -0.34 6.28 -13.93
CA PRO A 46 0.97 6.83 -13.65
C PRO A 46 1.36 7.84 -14.74
N PRO A 47 2.07 8.93 -14.38
CA PRO A 47 2.55 9.90 -15.37
C PRO A 47 3.45 9.24 -16.41
N GLU A 48 3.49 9.81 -17.61
CA GLU A 48 4.28 9.27 -18.72
C GLU A 48 5.75 9.04 -18.32
N GLY A 49 6.23 7.83 -18.60
CA GLY A 49 7.61 7.41 -18.28
C GLY A 49 7.87 7.11 -16.80
N LYS A 50 6.86 7.17 -15.92
CA LYS A 50 6.99 6.83 -14.50
C LYS A 50 6.28 5.51 -14.18
N MET A 51 6.87 4.77 -13.27
CA MET A 51 6.30 3.56 -12.69
C MET A 51 6.69 3.47 -11.23
N ARG A 52 5.83 2.88 -10.40
CA ARG A 52 6.18 2.56 -9.02
C ARG A 52 7.00 1.28 -9.00
N ILE A 53 8.05 1.26 -8.19
CA ILE A 53 8.89 0.09 -7.95
C ILE A 53 8.99 -0.19 -6.46
N ALA A 54 9.25 -1.44 -6.10
CA ALA A 54 9.60 -1.82 -4.73
C ALA A 54 10.98 -1.31 -4.34
N GLY A 55 11.19 -0.97 -3.07
CA GLY A 55 12.47 -0.50 -2.57
C GLY A 55 12.39 0.26 -1.26
#